data_AF-A0A1Q4X6M5-F1
#
_entry.id   AF-A0A1Q4X6M5-F1
#
_cell.length_a   1.000
_cell.length_b   1.000
_cell.length_c   1.000
_cell.angle_alpha   90.00
_cell.angle_beta   90.00
_cell.angle_gamma   90.00
#
_symmetry.space_group_name_H-M   'P 1'
#
loop_
_entity.id
_entity.type
_entity.pdbx_description
1 polymer ?
#
loop_
_entity_poly.entity_id
_entity_poly.type
_entity_poly.pdbx_seq_one_letter_code
_entity_poly.pdbx_strand_id
1 'polypeptide(L)'
;MKALLGIHPRPGVGRALVAAVPALLALYLVARGWLYPFWPDTVGAIGHPFTADPDLGGAWGGPTLAGAWLVHALIALGLQAVCLLILRALYRPERL
;
A
#
# COMPACT_ATOMS: atom_id res chain seq x y z
N MET A 1 -1.28 31.11 -25.24
CA MET A 1 0.08 30.53 -25.26
C MET A 1 0.06 29.24 -26.06
N LYS A 2 0.99 29.04 -27.01
CA LYS A 2 1.02 27.84 -27.86
C LYS A 2 1.58 26.64 -27.09
N ALA A 3 1.03 25.44 -27.33
CA ALA A 3 1.52 24.20 -26.73
C ALA A 3 2.91 23.86 -27.31
N LEU A 4 3.97 24.03 -26.51
CA LEU A 4 5.37 23.94 -26.96
C LEU A 4 5.84 22.51 -27.33
N LEU A 5 4.99 21.49 -27.17
CA LEU A 5 5.34 20.07 -27.28
C LEU A 5 4.40 19.25 -28.16
N GLY A 6 3.39 19.85 -28.81
CA GLY A 6 2.41 19.11 -29.62
C GLY A 6 1.47 18.17 -28.84
N ILE A 7 1.75 17.90 -27.56
CA ILE A 7 0.92 17.09 -26.66
C ILE A 7 -0.44 17.78 -26.47
N HIS A 8 -1.45 17.31 -27.19
CA HIS A 8 -2.84 17.61 -26.87
C HIS A 8 -3.25 16.63 -25.76
N PRO A 9 -3.50 17.11 -24.51
CA PRO A 9 -3.88 16.21 -23.42
C PRO A 9 -5.20 15.54 -23.78
N ARG A 10 -5.19 14.21 -23.88
CA ARG A 10 -6.41 13.44 -24.14
C ARG A 10 -7.47 13.74 -23.08
N PRO A 11 -8.77 13.76 -23.44
CA PRO A 11 -9.83 13.90 -22.45
C PRO A 11 -9.66 12.82 -21.38
N GLY A 12 -9.57 13.24 -20.11
CA GLY A 12 -9.30 12.37 -18.96
C GLY A 12 -7.88 12.36 -18.40
N VAL A 13 -6.88 13.02 -19.02
CA VAL A 13 -5.50 13.05 -18.49
C VAL A 13 -5.42 13.58 -17.05
N GLY A 14 -6.14 14.66 -16.71
CA GLY A 14 -6.15 15.19 -15.34
C GLY A 14 -6.71 14.19 -14.31
N ARG A 15 -7.77 13.45 -14.68
CA ARG A 15 -8.35 12.38 -13.85
C ARG A 15 -7.41 11.18 -13.71
N ALA A 16 -6.65 10.84 -14.75
CA ALA A 16 -5.62 9.80 -14.69
C ALA A 16 -4.45 10.21 -13.77
N LEU A 17 -4.01 11.47 -13.81
CA LEU A 17 -2.97 11.99 -12.91
C LEU A 17 -3.42 11.97 -11.44
N VAL A 18 -4.66 12.38 -11.14
CA VAL A 18 -5.24 12.27 -9.79
C VAL A 18 -5.35 10.81 -9.34
N ALA A 19 -5.72 9.89 -10.24
CA ALA A 19 -5.82 8.46 -9.95
C ALA A 19 -4.46 7.77 -9.78
N ALA A 20 -3.38 8.29 -10.38
CA ALA A 20 -2.04 7.72 -10.25
C ALA A 20 -1.56 7.71 -8.78
N VAL A 21 -1.91 8.73 -7.98
CA VAL A 21 -1.51 8.84 -6.57
C VAL A 21 -2.06 7.69 -5.71
N PRO A 22 -3.39 7.45 -5.60
CA PRO A 22 -3.92 6.30 -4.85
C PRO A 22 -3.58 4.96 -5.49
N ALA A 23 -3.37 4.87 -6.81
CA ALA A 23 -2.94 3.63 -7.45
C ALA A 23 -1.50 3.24 -7.05
N LEU A 24 -0.55 4.19 -7.12
CA LEU A 24 0.83 3.98 -6.68
C LEU A 24 0.91 3.73 -5.17
N LEU A 25 0.10 4.44 -4.36
CA LEU A 25 0.01 4.18 -2.93
C LEU A 25 -0.53 2.78 -2.63
N ALA A 26 -1.58 2.33 -3.33
CA ALA A 26 -2.10 0.96 -3.18
C ALA A 26 -1.05 -0.11 -3.53
N LEU A 27 -0.26 0.09 -4.60
CA LEU A 27 0.84 -0.81 -4.95
C LEU A 27 1.96 -0.80 -3.89
N TYR A 28 2.32 0.38 -3.39
CA TYR A 28 3.29 0.52 -2.30
C TYR A 28 2.85 -0.18 -1.01
N LEU A 29 1.55 -0.07 -0.65
CA LEU A 29 0.97 -0.77 0.50
C LEU A 29 0.96 -2.29 0.32
N VAL A 30 0.90 -2.81 -0.91
CA VAL A 30 1.13 -4.24 -1.15
C VAL A 30 2.59 -4.63 -0.86
N ALA A 31 3.54 -3.84 -1.36
CA ALA A 31 4.97 -4.12 -1.18
C ALA A 31 5.45 -3.98 0.28
N ARG A 32 4.99 -2.96 1.02
CA ARG A 32 5.45 -2.63 2.39
C ARG A 32 4.44 -2.92 3.50
N GLY A 33 3.24 -3.39 3.16
CA GLY A 33 2.25 -3.89 4.12
C GLY A 33 2.17 -5.42 4.12
N TRP A 34 1.79 -6.00 2.98
CA TRP A 34 1.59 -7.45 2.86
C TRP A 34 2.89 -8.23 2.63
N LEU A 35 3.79 -7.71 1.78
CA LEU A 35 5.07 -8.36 1.44
C LEU A 35 6.23 -7.89 2.32
N TYR A 36 5.95 -7.14 3.40
CA TYR A 36 6.99 -6.59 4.27
C TYR A 36 7.95 -7.64 4.86
N PRO A 37 7.55 -8.87 5.26
CA PRO A 37 8.48 -9.88 5.76
C PRO A 37 9.62 -10.25 4.80
N PHE A 38 9.49 -9.99 3.49
CA PHE A 38 10.47 -10.38 2.47
C PHE A 38 11.52 -9.30 2.17
N TRP A 39 11.53 -8.18 2.91
CA TRP A 39 12.48 -7.09 2.68
C TRP A 39 13.80 -7.29 3.44
N PRO A 40 14.93 -6.72 2.98
CA PRO A 40 16.23 -6.92 3.64
C PRO A 40 16.27 -6.49 5.12
N ASP A 41 15.46 -5.51 5.50
CA ASP A 41 15.32 -5.00 6.88
C ASP A 41 14.51 -5.93 7.81
N THR A 42 13.79 -6.92 7.26
CA THR A 42 12.81 -7.75 7.98
C THR A 42 12.88 -9.23 7.63
N VAL A 43 13.71 -9.65 6.68
CA VAL A 43 13.90 -11.04 6.24
C VAL A 43 14.33 -11.96 7.39
N GLY A 44 15.06 -11.43 8.38
CA GLY A 44 15.42 -12.14 9.61
C GLY A 44 14.22 -12.50 10.49
N ALA A 45 13.07 -11.85 10.29
CA ALA A 45 11.83 -12.15 11.00
C ALA A 45 10.91 -13.15 10.26
N ILE A 46 11.35 -13.75 9.15
CA ILE A 46 10.60 -14.82 8.45
C ILE A 46 10.56 -16.06 9.34
N GLY A 47 9.43 -16.23 10.04
CA GLY A 47 9.23 -17.24 11.08
C GLY A 47 8.35 -16.71 12.21
N HIS A 48 8.45 -15.41 12.49
CA HIS A 48 7.44 -14.67 13.22
C HIS A 48 6.23 -14.40 12.29
N PRO A 49 4.98 -14.64 12.72
CA PRO A 49 4.53 -14.76 14.11
C PRO A 49 4.43 -16.17 14.71
N PHE A 50 4.92 -17.20 14.04
CA PHE A 50 4.68 -18.60 14.41
C PHE A 50 5.69 -19.17 15.42
N THR A 51 6.87 -18.57 15.51
CA THR A 51 7.92 -18.88 16.50
C THR A 51 8.12 -17.69 17.43
N ALA A 52 8.55 -17.94 18.67
CA ALA A 52 8.96 -16.90 19.62
C ALA A 52 10.50 -16.82 19.66
N ASP A 53 11.05 -15.60 19.61
CA ASP A 53 12.47 -15.30 19.78
C ASP A 53 12.68 -14.56 21.12
N PRO A 54 13.47 -15.10 22.05
CA PRO A 54 13.83 -14.43 23.31
C PRO A 54 14.50 -13.06 23.12
N ASP A 55 15.29 -12.88 22.05
CA ASP A 55 15.99 -11.63 21.78
C ASP A 55 15.02 -10.52 21.35
N LEU A 56 13.82 -10.89 20.90
CA LEU A 56 12.69 -9.98 20.61
C LEU A 56 11.77 -9.74 21.82
N GLY A 57 12.18 -10.13 23.04
CA GLY A 57 11.39 -9.93 24.26
C GLY A 57 11.03 -8.47 24.57
N GLY A 58 11.87 -7.52 24.14
CA GLY A 58 11.61 -6.07 24.23
C GLY A 58 10.93 -5.45 23.01
N ALA A 59 10.60 -6.22 21.97
CA ALA A 59 10.04 -5.71 20.73
C ALA A 59 8.56 -5.31 20.88
N TRP A 60 8.12 -4.31 20.11
CA TRP A 60 6.76 -3.76 20.17
C TRP A 60 5.64 -4.79 19.89
N GLY A 61 5.94 -5.86 19.16
CA GLY A 61 5.01 -6.98 18.93
C GLY A 61 5.21 -8.19 19.85
N GLY A 62 6.07 -8.07 20.87
CA GLY A 62 6.53 -9.17 21.73
C GLY A 62 7.47 -10.17 21.04
N PRO A 63 7.85 -11.27 21.73
CA PRO A 63 8.76 -12.30 21.21
C PRO A 63 8.37 -12.92 19.87
N THR A 64 7.07 -12.89 19.52
CA THR A 64 6.56 -13.42 18.25
C THR A 64 6.29 -12.34 17.21
N LEU A 65 6.50 -11.04 17.51
CA LEU A 65 6.11 -9.91 16.67
C LEU A 65 4.63 -9.90 16.22
N ALA A 66 3.75 -10.76 16.75
CA ALA A 66 2.42 -11.01 16.20
C ALA A 66 1.53 -9.76 16.22
N GLY A 67 1.61 -8.97 17.30
CA GLY A 67 0.91 -7.69 17.39
C GLY A 67 1.44 -6.67 16.38
N ALA A 68 2.75 -6.64 16.14
CA ALA A 68 3.36 -5.74 15.16
C ALA A 68 2.92 -6.08 13.73
N TRP A 69 2.94 -7.35 13.35
CA TRP A 69 2.47 -7.81 12.04
C TRP A 69 0.98 -7.51 11.83
N LEU A 70 0.13 -7.76 12.84
CA LEU A 70 -1.30 -7.48 12.77
C LEU A 70 -1.58 -6.00 12.54
N VAL A 71 -0.90 -5.09 13.25
CA VAL A 71 -1.12 -3.64 13.08
C VAL A 71 -0.64 -3.17 11.70
N HIS A 72 0.50 -3.65 11.20
CA HIS A 72 0.94 -3.33 9.84
C HIS A 72 -0.07 -3.79 8.77
N ALA A 73 -0.59 -5.02 8.90
CA ALA A 73 -1.60 -5.56 8.00
C ALA A 73 -2.92 -4.75 8.04
N LEU A 74 -3.38 -4.34 9.23
CA LEU A 74 -4.60 -3.54 9.39
C LEU A 74 -4.45 -2.12 8.82
N ILE A 75 -3.30 -1.46 9.03
CA ILE A 75 -3.01 -0.15 8.43
C ILE A 75 -2.94 -0.26 6.91
N ALA A 76 -2.26 -1.29 6.38
CA ALA A 76 -2.17 -1.55 4.95
C ALA A 76 -3.56 -1.78 4.34
N LEU A 77 -4.38 -2.65 4.93
CA LEU A 77 -5.75 -2.92 4.51
C LEU A 77 -6.61 -1.66 4.50
N GLY A 78 -6.59 -0.87 5.58
CA GLY A 78 -7.40 0.35 5.71
C GLY A 78 -7.04 1.39 4.66
N LEU A 79 -5.75 1.71 4.50
CA LEU A 79 -5.28 2.67 3.50
C LEU A 79 -5.51 2.16 2.07
N GLN A 80 -5.33 0.86 1.81
CA GLN A 80 -5.57 0.26 0.49
C GLN A 80 -7.06 0.29 0.14
N ALA A 81 -7.96 0.03 1.09
CA ALA A 81 -9.40 0.16 0.91
C ALA A 81 -9.79 1.62 0.56
N VAL A 82 -9.23 2.62 1.25
CA VAL A 82 -9.45 4.04 0.92
C VAL A 82 -8.96 4.36 -0.49
N CYS A 83 -7.76 3.90 -0.89
CA CYS A 83 -7.24 4.09 -2.24
C CYS A 83 -8.18 3.50 -3.31
N LEU A 84 -8.66 2.26 -3.10
CA LEU A 84 -9.58 1.59 -4.01
C LEU A 84 -10.96 2.28 -4.07
N LEU A 85 -11.45 2.84 -2.95
CA LEU A 85 -12.68 3.63 -2.91
C LEU A 85 -12.54 4.95 -3.70
N ILE A 86 -11.40 5.64 -3.58
CA ILE A 86 -11.10 6.84 -4.38
C ILE A 86 -11.04 6.48 -5.87
N LEU A 87 -10.32 5.42 -6.24
CA LEU A 87 -10.26 4.94 -7.62
C LEU A 87 -11.65 4.55 -8.17
N ARG A 88 -12.48 3.87 -7.36
CA ARG A 88 -13.86 3.51 -7.71
C ARG A 88 -14.79 4.73 -7.81
N ALA A 89 -14.56 5.79 -7.05
CA ALA A 89 -15.30 7.04 -7.16
C ALA A 89 -14.91 7.81 -8.43
N LEU A 90 -13.60 7.95 -8.68
CA LEU A 90 -13.05 8.55 -9.89
C LEU A 90 -13.50 7.78 -11.14
N TYR A 91 -13.36 6.45 -11.15
CA TYR A 91 -13.76 5.55 -12.21
C TYR A 91 -15.01 4.75 -11.85
N ARG A 92 -16.06 5.46 -11.42
CA ARG A 92 -17.40 4.89 -11.30
C ARG A 92 -17.94 4.66 -12.72
N PRO A 93 -18.29 3.42 -13.10
CA PRO A 93 -19.08 3.22 -14.31
C PRO A 93 -20.45 3.87 -14.10
N GLU A 94 -20.88 4.68 -15.06
CA GLU A 94 -22.27 5.10 -15.12
C GLU A 94 -23.13 3.84 -15.26
N ARG A 95 -24.21 3.74 -14.48
CA ARG A 95 -25.11 2.59 -14.59
C ARG A 95 -25.86 2.74 -15.91
N LEU A 96 -25.57 1.83 -16.84
CA LEU A 96 -26.46 1.50 -17.95
C LEU A 96 -27.80 0.96 -17.39
#